data_AF-G0N7D2-F1
#
_entry.id   AF-G0N7D2-F1
#
_cell.length_a   1.000
_cell.length_b   1.000
_cell.length_c   1.000
_cell.angle_alpha   90.00
_cell.angle_beta   90.00
_cell.angle_gamma   90.00
#
_symmetry.space_group_name_H-M   'P 1'
#
loop_
_entity.id
_entity.type
_entity.pdbx_description
1 polymer ?
#
loop_
_entity_poly.entity_id
_entity_poly.type
_entity_poly.pdbx_seq_one_letter_code
_entity_poly.pdbx_strand_id
1 'polypeptide(L)'
;MSILLLLIPTLLIGILSYYLWLWTYWRRRGIPGPLGYPFVGVFPQTLKSEYPQYLQMRDWTKQYGPVYGYTEGTIKSLIVSDIDLVHELFVKQYDNFYGRKLNPIQGDPEKDPRSNLFSAQGFRWKRLRAISSSTFTNNSLRRINLTVEDSAVELLRHIEEKTAGGKEIDMLQ
;
A
#
# COMPACT_ATOMS: atom_id res chain seq x y z
N MET A 1 -8.25 21.01 45.19
CA MET A 1 -9.39 20.95 44.26
C MET A 1 -9.21 21.89 43.06
N SER A 2 -8.79 23.15 43.27
CA SER A 2 -8.64 24.16 42.20
C SER A 2 -7.55 23.86 41.15
N ILE A 3 -6.42 23.26 41.55
CA ILE A 3 -5.32 22.93 40.62
C ILE A 3 -5.73 21.82 39.62
N LEU A 4 -6.44 20.79 40.10
CA LEU A 4 -6.96 19.70 39.27
C LEU A 4 -7.98 20.20 38.23
N LEU A 5 -8.79 21.21 38.58
CA LEU A 5 -9.75 21.83 37.66
C LEU A 5 -9.09 22.62 36.52
N LEU A 6 -7.85 23.10 36.69
CA LEU A 6 -7.08 23.79 35.64
C LEU A 6 -6.20 22.85 34.81
N LEU A 7 -5.78 21.72 35.40
CA LEU A 7 -4.94 20.73 34.70
C LEU A 7 -5.70 20.03 33.57
N ILE A 8 -6.96 19.65 33.79
CA ILE A 8 -7.79 18.96 32.80
C ILE A 8 -7.97 19.80 31.51
N PRO A 9 -8.44 21.06 31.55
CA PRO A 9 -8.60 21.87 30.35
C PRO A 9 -7.25 22.19 29.69
N THR A 10 -6.18 22.42 30.46
CA THR A 10 -4.83 22.65 29.90
C THR A 10 -4.34 21.41 29.15
N LEU A 11 -4.53 20.22 29.71
CA LEU A 11 -4.20 18.95 29.05
C LEU A 11 -5.04 18.76 27.78
N LEU A 12 -6.34 19.04 27.83
CA LEU A 12 -7.23 18.94 26.66
C LEU A 12 -6.81 19.89 25.54
N ILE A 13 -6.45 21.14 25.86
CA ILE A 13 -5.95 22.11 24.89
C ILE A 13 -4.61 21.64 24.31
N GLY A 14 -3.69 21.15 25.15
CA GLY A 14 -2.42 20.58 24.70
C GLY A 14 -2.60 19.40 23.75
N ILE A 15 -3.50 18.48 24.09
CA ILE A 15 -3.85 17.34 23.25
C ILE A 15 -4.49 17.80 21.93
N LEU A 16 -5.49 18.69 21.98
CA LEU A 16 -6.19 19.17 20.79
C LEU A 16 -5.24 19.92 19.85
N SER A 17 -4.39 20.80 20.39
CA SER A 17 -3.39 21.54 19.62
C SER A 17 -2.37 20.61 18.95
N TYR A 18 -1.89 19.59 19.67
CA TYR A 18 -1.02 18.57 19.10
C TYR A 18 -1.71 17.79 17.97
N TYR A 19 -2.98 17.42 18.13
CA TYR A 19 -3.74 16.73 17.09
C TYR A 19 -4.00 17.62 15.87
N LEU A 20 -4.39 18.88 16.06
CA LEU A 20 -4.50 19.85 14.97
C LEU A 20 -3.15 20.05 14.27
N TRP A 21 -2.06 20.01 15.03
CA TRP A 21 -0.72 20.07 14.48
C TRP A 21 -0.39 18.84 13.63
N LEU A 22 -0.79 17.64 14.02
CA LEU A 22 -0.63 16.44 13.17
C LEU A 22 -1.52 16.51 11.93
N TRP A 23 -2.79 16.89 12.10
CA TRP A 23 -3.80 16.91 11.04
C TRP A 23 -3.49 17.91 9.92
N THR A 24 -2.94 19.08 10.28
CA THR A 24 -2.60 20.14 9.31
C THR A 24 -1.18 20.02 8.74
N TYR A 25 -0.49 18.89 8.93
CA TYR A 25 0.91 18.70 8.55
C TYR A 25 1.23 19.07 7.09
N TRP A 26 0.47 18.54 6.12
CA TRP A 26 0.71 18.80 4.69
C TRP A 26 0.38 20.23 4.29
N ARG A 27 -0.75 20.76 4.81
CA ARG A 27 -1.15 22.15 4.60
C ARG A 27 -0.08 23.13 5.06
N ARG A 28 0.52 22.90 6.25
CA ARG A 28 1.62 23.73 6.76
C ARG A 28 2.89 23.67 5.90
N ARG A 29 3.06 22.63 5.09
CA ARG A 29 4.18 22.49 4.15
C ARG A 29 3.86 22.98 2.74
N GLY A 30 2.67 23.56 2.53
CA GLY A 30 2.24 24.00 1.20
C GLY A 30 1.96 22.86 0.22
N ILE A 31 1.80 21.63 0.71
CA ILE A 31 1.50 20.47 -0.13
C ILE A 31 -0.02 20.30 -0.21
N PRO A 32 -0.61 20.28 -1.42
CA PRO A 32 -2.05 20.11 -1.58
C PRO A 32 -2.49 18.70 -1.19
N GLY A 33 -3.78 18.50 -0.99
CA GLY A 33 -4.36 17.19 -0.74
C GLY A 33 -5.59 17.22 0.17
N PRO A 34 -6.27 16.07 0.31
CA PRO A 34 -7.43 15.96 1.17
C PRO A 34 -7.00 16.06 2.64
N LEU A 35 -7.70 16.91 3.40
CA LEU A 35 -7.40 17.09 4.82
C LEU A 35 -7.77 15.85 5.65
N GLY A 36 -8.80 15.09 5.22
CA GLY A 36 -9.35 13.98 5.99
C GLY A 36 -10.05 14.43 7.28
N TYR A 37 -10.46 13.47 8.10
CA TYR A 37 -11.07 13.74 9.40
C TYR A 37 -10.01 13.76 10.52
N PRO A 38 -10.24 14.49 11.63
CA PRO A 38 -9.39 14.40 12.81
C PRO A 38 -9.24 12.95 13.28
N PHE A 39 -8.07 12.60 13.82
CA PHE A 39 -7.69 11.27 14.35
C PHE A 39 -7.59 10.13 13.35
N VAL A 40 -8.48 10.02 12.37
CA VAL A 40 -8.54 8.92 11.40
C VAL A 40 -7.97 9.29 10.04
N GLY A 41 -7.81 10.58 9.75
CA GLY A 41 -7.34 11.04 8.44
C GLY A 41 -8.32 10.66 7.34
N VAL A 42 -7.82 10.11 6.24
CA VAL A 42 -8.64 9.78 5.07
C VAL A 42 -9.24 8.37 5.06
N PHE A 43 -9.11 7.61 6.16
CA PHE A 43 -9.62 6.22 6.21
C PHE A 43 -11.09 6.07 5.80
N PRO A 44 -12.04 6.94 6.23
CA PRO A 44 -13.43 6.82 5.80
C PRO A 44 -13.64 6.99 4.29
N GLN A 45 -12.72 7.69 3.61
CA GLN A 45 -12.75 7.87 2.16
C GLN A 45 -12.07 6.71 1.42
N THR A 46 -11.05 6.07 2.02
CA THR A 46 -10.24 5.05 1.36
C THR A 46 -10.63 3.61 1.68
N LEU A 47 -11.37 3.35 2.75
CA LEU A 47 -11.79 2.02 3.19
C LEU A 47 -13.24 1.67 2.81
N LYS A 48 -13.76 2.29 1.74
CA LYS A 48 -15.11 1.99 1.24
C LYS A 48 -15.09 0.70 0.43
N SER A 49 -15.95 -0.26 0.79
CA SER A 49 -16.07 -1.54 0.08
C SER A 49 -16.43 -1.33 -1.40
N GLU A 50 -17.38 -0.45 -1.68
CA GLU A 50 -17.89 -0.17 -3.02
C GLU A 50 -16.93 0.68 -3.87
N TYR A 51 -15.99 1.38 -3.24
CA TYR A 51 -15.08 2.29 -3.94
C TYR A 51 -13.62 2.06 -3.54
N PRO A 52 -12.90 1.22 -4.31
CA PRO A 52 -11.51 0.91 -4.04
C PRO A 52 -10.61 2.14 -3.87
N GLN A 53 -9.67 2.04 -2.93
CA GLN A 53 -8.73 3.11 -2.59
C GLN A 53 -7.99 3.69 -3.81
N TYR A 54 -7.60 2.86 -4.78
CA TYR A 54 -6.84 3.31 -5.95
C TYR A 54 -7.68 4.23 -6.86
N LEU A 55 -9.01 4.04 -6.92
CA LEU A 55 -9.90 4.94 -7.66
C LEU A 55 -10.02 6.29 -6.94
N GLN A 56 -10.12 6.26 -5.60
CA GLN A 56 -10.11 7.47 -4.80
C GLN A 56 -8.81 8.26 -4.95
N MET A 57 -7.67 7.56 -5.02
CA MET A 57 -6.37 8.18 -5.32
C MET A 57 -6.35 8.80 -6.70
N ARG A 58 -6.84 8.10 -7.73
CA ARG A 58 -6.94 8.64 -9.09
C ARG A 58 -7.74 9.94 -9.14
N ASP A 59 -8.87 10.01 -8.43
CA ASP A 59 -9.70 11.22 -8.40
C ASP A 59 -9.00 12.37 -7.67
N TRP A 60 -8.29 12.07 -6.58
CA TRP A 60 -7.44 13.06 -5.90
C TRP A 60 -6.27 13.52 -6.74
N THR A 61 -5.64 12.65 -7.54
CA THR A 61 -4.60 13.07 -8.49
C THR A 61 -5.16 14.08 -9.49
N LYS A 62 -6.38 13.86 -9.99
CA LYS A 62 -7.06 14.83 -10.88
C LYS A 62 -7.35 16.15 -10.19
N GLN A 63 -7.70 16.11 -8.90
CA GLN A 63 -8.10 17.29 -8.12
C GLN A 63 -6.91 18.10 -7.59
N TYR A 64 -5.89 17.45 -7.06
CA TYR A 64 -4.77 18.07 -6.34
C TYR A 64 -3.46 18.08 -7.15
N GLY A 65 -3.45 17.44 -8.32
CA GLY A 65 -2.28 17.32 -9.17
C GLY A 65 -1.44 16.07 -8.90
N PRO A 66 -0.29 15.95 -9.58
CA PRO A 66 0.51 14.72 -9.58
C PRO A 66 1.23 14.43 -8.26
N VAL A 67 1.34 15.44 -7.37
CA VAL A 67 1.96 15.32 -6.05
C VAL A 67 1.05 15.94 -5.01
N TYR A 68 0.58 15.14 -4.05
CA TYR A 68 -0.29 15.59 -2.98
C TYR A 68 -0.12 14.73 -1.72
N GLY A 69 -0.41 15.30 -0.57
CA GLY A 69 -0.22 14.67 0.73
C GLY A 69 -1.53 14.48 1.48
N TYR A 70 -1.63 13.40 2.23
CA TYR A 70 -2.75 13.16 3.15
C TYR A 70 -2.28 12.40 4.39
N THR A 71 -3.14 12.33 5.41
CA THR A 71 -2.86 11.56 6.62
C THR A 71 -3.75 10.34 6.73
N GLU A 72 -3.19 9.25 7.26
CA GLU A 72 -3.87 8.02 7.62
C GLU A 72 -3.69 7.80 9.12
N GLY A 73 -4.63 8.30 9.90
CA GLY A 73 -4.40 8.56 11.32
C GLY A 73 -3.19 9.46 11.56
N THR A 74 -2.14 8.92 12.18
CA THR A 74 -0.87 9.64 12.45
C THR A 74 0.17 9.48 11.34
N ILE A 75 -0.06 8.57 10.38
CA ILE A 75 0.85 8.31 9.26
C ILE A 75 0.69 9.40 8.21
N LYS A 76 1.81 9.93 7.74
CA LYS A 76 1.87 11.00 6.75
C LYS A 76 2.23 10.38 5.40
N SER A 77 1.27 10.33 4.49
CA SER A 77 1.42 9.73 3.17
C SER A 77 1.55 10.81 2.10
N LEU A 78 2.54 10.66 1.22
CA LEU A 78 2.72 11.49 0.03
C LEU A 78 2.47 10.62 -1.20
N ILE A 79 1.58 11.06 -2.08
CA ILE A 79 1.37 10.44 -3.39
C ILE A 79 2.22 11.16 -4.41
N VAL A 80 2.92 10.38 -5.22
CA VAL A 80 3.76 10.86 -6.31
C VAL A 80 3.37 10.09 -7.56
N SER A 81 2.88 10.81 -8.56
CA SER A 81 2.47 10.27 -9.86
C SER A 81 3.12 10.99 -11.05
N ASP A 82 4.05 11.90 -10.75
CA ASP A 82 4.95 12.49 -11.73
C ASP A 82 6.06 11.48 -12.11
N ILE A 83 6.29 11.28 -13.40
CA ILE A 83 7.18 10.23 -13.90
C ILE A 83 8.64 10.45 -13.51
N ASP A 84 9.09 11.71 -13.53
CA ASP A 84 10.48 12.06 -13.22
C ASP A 84 10.75 11.87 -11.74
N LEU A 85 9.80 12.27 -10.88
CA LEU A 85 9.88 12.02 -9.44
C LEU A 85 9.79 10.54 -9.10
N VAL A 86 8.91 9.77 -9.76
CA VAL A 86 8.84 8.30 -9.56
C VAL A 86 10.17 7.66 -9.92
N HIS A 87 10.78 8.03 -11.04
CA HIS A 87 12.08 7.52 -11.44
C HIS A 87 13.18 7.95 -10.44
N GLU A 88 13.17 9.20 -9.98
CA GLU A 88 14.11 9.68 -8.96
C GLU A 88 14.01 8.84 -7.68
N LEU A 89 12.80 8.61 -7.16
CA LEU A 89 12.58 7.89 -5.91
C LEU A 89 12.92 6.39 -6.02
N PHE A 90 12.40 5.72 -7.05
CA PHE A 90 12.48 4.25 -7.14
C PHE A 90 13.75 3.74 -7.82
N VAL A 91 14.44 4.56 -8.61
CA VAL A 91 15.66 4.14 -9.34
C VAL A 91 16.89 4.82 -8.77
N LYS A 92 16.96 6.16 -8.84
CA LYS A 92 18.17 6.90 -8.46
C LYS A 92 18.40 6.93 -6.96
N GLN A 93 17.33 7.10 -6.18
CA GLN A 93 17.36 7.19 -4.72
C GLN A 93 16.89 5.89 -4.05
N TYR A 94 17.00 4.75 -4.73
CA TYR A 94 16.50 3.48 -4.23
C TYR A 94 17.00 3.15 -2.82
N ASP A 95 18.27 3.41 -2.51
CA ASP A 95 18.85 3.13 -1.19
C ASP A 95 18.24 3.99 -0.06
N ASN A 96 17.54 5.08 -0.39
CA ASN A 96 16.76 5.89 0.55
C ASN A 96 15.29 5.47 0.65
N PHE A 97 14.73 4.87 -0.42
CA PHE A 97 13.30 4.57 -0.56
C PHE A 97 12.98 3.08 -0.77
N TYR A 98 13.89 2.16 -0.38
CA TYR A 98 13.67 0.72 -0.53
C TYR A 98 12.58 0.15 0.39
N GLY A 99 12.23 0.87 1.46
CA GLY A 99 11.26 0.44 2.46
C GLY A 99 9.84 0.46 1.93
N ARG A 100 9.08 -0.60 2.22
CA ARG A 100 7.62 -0.65 2.00
C ARG A 100 6.90 -0.16 3.25
N LYS A 101 5.69 0.36 3.07
CA LYS A 101 4.81 0.75 4.19
C LYS A 101 4.64 -0.43 5.16
N LEU A 102 4.93 -0.19 6.43
CA LEU A 102 4.83 -1.20 7.47
C LEU A 102 3.38 -1.31 7.95
N ASN A 103 2.88 -2.55 8.03
CA ASN A 103 1.68 -2.88 8.78
C ASN A 103 2.06 -3.17 10.26
N PRO A 104 1.30 -2.67 11.25
CA PRO A 104 1.51 -3.00 12.67
C PRO A 104 1.67 -4.50 13.02
N ILE A 105 1.12 -5.39 12.19
CA ILE A 105 1.07 -6.85 12.45
C ILE A 105 2.27 -7.59 11.82
N GLN A 106 3.05 -6.96 10.93
CA GLN A 106 4.01 -7.70 10.07
C GLN A 106 5.36 -8.06 10.72
N GLY A 107 5.61 -7.64 11.96
CA GLY A 107 6.91 -7.80 12.63
C GLY A 107 8.02 -6.91 12.08
N ASP A 108 9.23 -7.05 12.61
CA ASP A 108 10.42 -6.33 12.12
C ASP A 108 10.84 -6.90 10.75
N PRO A 109 10.79 -6.11 9.67
CA PRO A 109 11.06 -6.61 8.31
C PRO A 109 12.52 -7.02 8.07
N GLU A 110 13.46 -6.62 8.93
CA GLU A 110 14.87 -6.98 8.82
C GLU A 110 15.24 -8.13 9.76
N LYS A 111 14.60 -8.20 10.93
CA LYS A 111 15.00 -9.13 12.00
C LYS A 111 14.07 -10.33 12.19
N ASP A 112 12.76 -10.19 11.92
CA ASP A 112 11.79 -11.24 12.21
C ASP A 112 12.06 -12.49 11.37
N PRO A 113 12.35 -13.67 11.96
CA PRO A 113 12.57 -14.90 11.21
C PRO A 113 11.42 -15.27 10.26
N ARG A 114 10.18 -14.90 10.57
CA ARG A 114 8.98 -15.18 9.76
C ARG A 114 8.77 -14.18 8.62
N SER A 115 9.60 -13.14 8.51
CA SER A 115 9.53 -12.19 7.41
C SER A 115 9.84 -12.87 6.07
N ASN A 116 8.88 -12.82 5.15
CA ASN A 116 8.97 -13.39 3.81
C ASN A 116 9.53 -12.38 2.80
N LEU A 117 9.73 -12.78 1.54
CA LEU A 117 10.29 -11.91 0.50
C LEU A 117 9.49 -10.61 0.29
N PHE A 118 8.18 -10.62 0.50
CA PHE A 118 7.31 -9.47 0.26
C PHE A 118 7.35 -8.46 1.43
N SER A 119 7.49 -8.95 2.67
CA SER A 119 7.59 -8.09 3.86
C SER A 119 9.02 -7.69 4.21
N ALA A 120 10.03 -8.47 3.82
CA ALA A 120 11.43 -8.18 4.12
C ALA A 120 11.91 -6.87 3.48
N GLN A 121 12.85 -6.23 4.17
CA GLN A 121 13.49 -4.99 3.72
C GLN A 121 15.03 -5.07 3.79
N GLY A 122 15.70 -4.06 3.25
CA GLY A 122 17.14 -3.91 3.32
C GLY A 122 17.93 -5.12 2.80
N PHE A 123 18.98 -5.47 3.52
CA PHE A 123 19.89 -6.56 3.14
C PHE A 123 19.19 -7.94 3.12
N ARG A 124 18.23 -8.16 4.02
CA ARG A 124 17.45 -9.41 4.06
C ARG A 124 16.64 -9.58 2.78
N TRP A 125 15.95 -8.52 2.33
CA TRP A 125 15.26 -8.52 1.05
C TRP A 125 16.20 -8.78 -0.12
N LYS A 126 17.36 -8.11 -0.17
CA LYS A 126 18.38 -8.32 -1.23
C LYS A 126 18.80 -9.81 -1.30
N ARG A 127 19.04 -10.45 -0.16
CA ARG A 127 19.38 -11.88 -0.08
C ARG A 127 18.25 -12.79 -0.56
N LEU A 128 17.04 -12.61 -0.02
CA LEU A 128 15.87 -13.43 -0.41
C LEU A 128 15.57 -13.27 -1.90
N ARG A 129 15.64 -12.04 -2.42
CA ARG A 129 15.41 -11.75 -3.84
C ARG A 129 16.45 -12.42 -4.72
N ALA A 130 17.73 -12.40 -4.35
CA ALA A 130 18.79 -13.06 -5.11
C ALA A 130 18.54 -14.57 -5.24
N ILE A 131 18.14 -15.22 -4.14
CA ILE A 131 17.80 -16.66 -4.14
C ILE A 131 16.60 -16.92 -5.05
N SER A 132 15.49 -16.22 -4.84
CA SER A 132 14.25 -16.44 -5.60
C SER A 132 14.33 -16.02 -7.07
N SER A 133 15.21 -15.08 -7.45
CA SER A 133 15.29 -14.63 -8.85
C SER A 133 15.73 -15.76 -9.79
N SER A 134 16.52 -16.71 -9.31
CA SER A 134 16.99 -17.85 -10.10
C SER A 134 15.88 -18.78 -10.58
N THR A 135 14.74 -18.84 -9.87
CA THR A 135 13.60 -19.69 -10.24
C THR A 135 12.78 -19.11 -11.38
N PHE A 136 12.96 -17.82 -11.71
CA PHE A 136 12.21 -17.11 -12.74
C PHE A 136 13.06 -16.75 -13.97
N THR A 137 14.16 -17.47 -14.21
CA THR A 137 14.93 -17.32 -15.45
C THR A 137 14.21 -17.95 -16.64
N ASN A 138 14.53 -17.53 -17.87
CA ASN A 138 13.97 -18.13 -19.09
C ASN A 138 14.14 -19.65 -19.13
N ASN A 139 15.29 -20.17 -18.68
CA ASN A 139 15.54 -21.61 -18.63
C ASN A 139 14.67 -22.31 -17.59
N SER A 140 14.49 -21.71 -16.40
CA SER A 140 13.60 -22.25 -15.37
C SER A 140 12.14 -22.26 -15.83
N LEU A 141 11.68 -21.19 -16.49
CA LEU A 141 10.32 -21.09 -17.03
C LEU A 141 10.07 -22.08 -18.16
N ARG A 142 11.03 -22.29 -19.07
CA ARG A 142 10.90 -23.32 -20.11
C ARG A 142 10.72 -24.73 -19.55
N ARG A 143 11.36 -25.05 -18.41
CA ARG A 143 11.23 -26.38 -17.78
C ARG A 143 9.81 -26.67 -17.26
N ILE A 144 9.07 -25.64 -16.84
CA ILE A 144 7.70 -25.80 -16.33
C ILE A 144 6.64 -25.58 -17.41
N ASN A 145 7.04 -25.22 -18.63
CA ASN A 145 6.10 -24.85 -19.70
C ASN A 145 5.10 -25.96 -20.00
N LEU A 146 5.57 -27.21 -20.08
CA LEU A 146 4.69 -28.37 -20.33
C LEU A 146 3.67 -28.54 -19.21
N THR A 147 4.06 -28.38 -17.94
CA THR A 147 3.11 -28.46 -16.82
C THR A 147 2.06 -27.36 -16.87
N VAL A 148 2.43 -26.15 -17.29
CA VAL A 148 1.47 -25.05 -17.48
C VAL A 148 0.52 -25.36 -18.64
N GLU A 149 1.03 -25.92 -19.74
CA GLU A 149 0.24 -26.32 -20.90
C GLU A 149 -0.77 -27.42 -20.53
N ASP A 150 -0.32 -28.48 -19.82
CA ASP A 150 -1.19 -29.54 -19.33
C ASP A 150 -2.31 -28.98 -18.43
N SER A 151 -1.97 -28.05 -17.54
CA SER A 151 -2.95 -27.39 -16.66
C SER A 151 -3.96 -26.55 -17.44
N ALA A 152 -3.51 -25.90 -18.53
CA ALA A 152 -4.38 -25.11 -19.38
C ALA A 152 -5.33 -25.99 -20.21
N VAL A 153 -4.85 -27.12 -20.74
CA VAL A 153 -5.70 -28.10 -21.43
C VAL A 153 -6.77 -28.65 -20.50
N GLU A 154 -6.40 -28.99 -19.26
CA GLU A 154 -7.36 -29.49 -18.28
C GLU A 154 -8.39 -28.42 -17.89
N LEU A 155 -7.97 -27.17 -17.74
CA LEU A 155 -8.89 -26.05 -17.55
C LEU A 155 -9.90 -25.92 -18.70
N LEU A 156 -9.43 -26.02 -19.95
CA LEU A 156 -10.31 -25.95 -21.13
C LEU A 156 -11.33 -27.09 -21.14
N ARG A 157 -10.89 -28.33 -20.83
CA ARG A 157 -11.78 -29.48 -20.70
C ARG A 157 -12.88 -29.22 -19.67
N HIS A 158 -12.54 -28.67 -18.51
CA HIS A 158 -13.53 -28.32 -17.49
C HIS A 158 -14.51 -27.22 -17.94
N ILE A 159 -14.02 -26.24 -18.69
CA ILE A 159 -14.88 -25.18 -19.25
C ILE A 159 -15.85 -25.77 -20.26
N GLU A 160 -15.38 -26.61 -21.18
CA GLU A 160 -16.23 -27.28 -22.18
C GLU A 160 -17.33 -28.13 -21.52
N GLU A 161 -16.97 -28.91 -20.50
CA GLU A 161 -17.93 -29.75 -19.76
C GLU A 161 -18.99 -28.92 -19.02
N LYS A 162 -18.58 -27.84 -18.34
CA LYS A 162 -19.49 -26.99 -17.58
C LYS A 162 -20.38 -26.12 -18.47
N THR A 163 -19.90 -25.73 -19.66
CA THR A 163 -20.65 -24.92 -20.63
C THR A 163 -21.47 -25.76 -21.62
N ALA A 164 -21.36 -27.10 -21.55
CA ALA A 164 -22.12 -28.02 -22.38
C ALA A 164 -23.63 -27.70 -22.35
N GLY A 165 -24.23 -27.57 -23.53
CA GLY A 165 -25.63 -27.17 -23.67
C GLY A 165 -25.88 -25.66 -23.54
N GLY A 166 -24.85 -24.82 -23.65
CA GLY A 166 -24.96 -23.36 -23.64
C GLY A 166 -25.10 -22.76 -22.24
N LYS A 167 -24.66 -23.49 -21.20
CA LYS A 167 -24.70 -23.01 -19.82
C LYS A 167 -23.62 -21.97 -19.58
N GLU A 168 -23.95 -20.95 -18.80
CA GLU A 168 -22.98 -19.97 -18.34
C GLU A 168 -22.07 -20.58 -17.27
N ILE A 169 -20.81 -20.16 -17.25
CA ILE A 169 -19.82 -20.55 -16.26
C ILE A 169 -19.38 -19.32 -15.46
N ASP A 170 -19.39 -19.44 -14.14
CA ASP A 170 -18.76 -18.45 -13.26
C ASP A 170 -17.25 -18.73 -13.21
N MET A 171 -16.44 -17.80 -13.72
CA MET A 171 -14.97 -17.92 -13.74
C MET A 171 -14.32 -17.62 -12.38
N LEU A 172 -15.10 -17.16 -11.40
CA LEU A 172 -14.63 -16.81 -10.06
C LEU A 172 -14.97 -17.87 -9.00
N GLN A 173 -15.75 -18.90 -9.35
CA GLN A 173 -16.09 -20.05 -8.50
C GLN A 173 -15.44 -21.34 -8.99
#